data_AF-A0A937PSY3-F1
#
_entry.id   AF-A0A937PSY3-F1
#
_cell.length_a   1.000
_cell.length_b   1.000
_cell.length_c   1.000
_cell.angle_alpha   90.00
_cell.angle_beta   90.00
_cell.angle_gamma   90.00
#
_symmetry.space_group_name_H-M   'P 1'
#
loop_
_entity.id
_entity.type
_entity.pdbx_description
1 polymer ?
#
loop_
_entity_poly.entity_id
_entity_poly.type
_entity_poly.pdbx_seq_one_letter_code
_entity_poly.pdbx_strand_id
1 'polypeptide(L)'
;MAAKDSKLNWRNKVSNHEQIGGIETSVLDNGPGKGARIAWVNTGAGLRYKVALDRGADIVDAFYNQHSLAWLSHGGLTSPRPDANTGIEWLWSFPGGLLITCGLTHAGGPETDEFGERG
;
A
#
# COMPACT_ATOMS: atom_id res chain seq x y z
N MET A 1 -9.84 -19.50 14.89
CA MET A 1 -10.38 -20.64 14.11
C MET A 1 -11.79 -20.28 13.68
N ALA A 2 -12.04 -20.10 12.39
CA ALA A 2 -13.39 -19.79 11.89
C ALA A 2 -14.33 -20.99 12.12
N ALA A 3 -15.53 -20.73 12.63
CA ALA A 3 -16.51 -21.77 12.94
C ALA A 3 -16.85 -22.61 11.69
N LYS A 4 -16.79 -23.94 11.85
CA LYS A 4 -16.81 -24.93 10.76
C LYS A 4 -18.14 -25.03 10.00
N ASP A 5 -19.21 -24.38 10.48
CA ASP A 5 -20.57 -24.51 9.94
C ASP A 5 -21.34 -23.18 9.82
N SER A 6 -20.66 -22.06 9.52
CA SER A 6 -21.41 -20.86 9.13
C SER A 6 -22.03 -21.04 7.74
N LYS A 7 -23.36 -21.19 7.70
CA LYS A 7 -24.14 -21.03 6.45
C LYS A 7 -24.07 -19.57 6.05
N LEU A 8 -23.03 -19.24 5.29
CA LEU A 8 -22.87 -17.92 4.70
C LEU A 8 -24.08 -17.64 3.79
N ASN A 9 -24.83 -16.59 4.08
CA ASN A 9 -26.05 -16.14 3.39
C ASN A 9 -25.87 -15.84 1.89
N TRP A 10 -24.62 -15.78 1.41
CA TRP A 10 -24.25 -15.62 0.01
C TRP A 10 -24.02 -16.94 -0.75
N ARG A 11 -23.95 -18.10 -0.06
CA ARG A 11 -23.79 -19.42 -0.72
C ARG A 11 -24.90 -19.62 -1.75
N ASN A 12 -24.51 -19.97 -2.98
CA ASN A 12 -25.39 -20.14 -4.16
C ASN A 12 -26.04 -18.84 -4.70
N LYS A 13 -25.65 -17.66 -4.21
CA LYS A 13 -26.08 -16.36 -4.77
C LYS A 13 -24.99 -15.66 -5.58
N VAL A 14 -23.74 -15.95 -5.26
CA VAL A 14 -22.56 -15.34 -5.85
C VAL A 14 -21.68 -16.44 -6.41
N SER A 15 -21.38 -16.37 -7.71
CA SER A 15 -20.54 -17.35 -8.41
C SER A 15 -19.07 -16.99 -8.34
N ASN A 16 -18.74 -15.70 -8.37
CA ASN A 16 -17.38 -15.18 -8.19
C ASN A 16 -17.37 -14.16 -7.03
N HIS A 17 -16.51 -14.39 -6.03
CA HIS A 17 -16.41 -13.50 -4.87
C HIS A 17 -16.03 -12.06 -5.24
N GLU A 18 -15.33 -11.85 -6.36
CA GLU A 18 -14.96 -10.52 -6.85
C GLU A 18 -16.16 -9.61 -7.13
N GLN A 19 -17.35 -10.18 -7.32
CA GLN A 19 -18.60 -9.42 -7.41
C GLN A 19 -18.96 -8.70 -6.10
N ILE A 20 -18.49 -9.23 -4.97
CA ILE A 20 -18.61 -8.59 -3.65
C ILE A 20 -17.32 -7.82 -3.39
N GLY A 21 -16.16 -8.47 -3.51
CA GLY A 21 -14.88 -7.89 -3.18
C GLY A 21 -13.75 -8.91 -3.26
N GLY A 22 -12.55 -8.47 -2.95
CA GLY A 22 -11.37 -9.30 -3.08
C GLY A 22 -10.09 -8.50 -3.06
N ILE A 23 -9.01 -9.21 -3.35
CA ILE A 23 -7.67 -8.65 -3.46
C ILE A 23 -7.15 -9.05 -4.84
N GLU A 24 -6.84 -8.06 -5.66
CA GLU A 24 -6.14 -8.26 -6.93
C GLU A 24 -4.69 -7.81 -6.78
N THR A 25 -3.74 -8.65 -7.15
CA THR A 25 -2.33 -8.25 -7.21
C THR A 25 -1.95 -7.90 -8.64
N SER A 26 -1.26 -6.78 -8.83
CA SER A 26 -0.88 -6.28 -10.16
C SER A 26 0.56 -5.75 -10.14
N VAL A 27 1.19 -5.73 -11.31
CA VAL A 27 2.46 -5.03 -11.55
C VAL A 27 2.16 -3.81 -12.38
N LEU A 28 2.59 -2.63 -11.93
CA LEU A 28 2.39 -1.40 -12.69
C LEU A 28 3.24 -1.43 -13.97
N ASP A 29 2.62 -1.20 -15.12
CA ASP A 29 3.27 -1.34 -16.42
C ASP A 29 4.07 -0.10 -16.86
N ASN A 30 3.69 1.09 -16.40
CA ASN A 30 4.28 2.35 -16.87
C ASN A 30 4.31 3.46 -15.80
N GLY A 31 4.92 4.59 -16.15
CA GLY A 31 5.09 5.76 -15.30
C GLY A 31 6.17 5.56 -14.23
N PRO A 32 6.27 6.50 -13.27
CA PRO A 32 7.24 6.43 -12.19
C PRO A 32 7.14 5.16 -11.33
N GLY A 33 5.97 4.52 -11.29
CA GLY A 33 5.69 3.29 -10.55
C GLY A 33 6.00 2.00 -11.32
N LYS A 34 6.52 2.06 -12.55
CA LYS A 34 6.73 0.87 -13.40
C LYS A 34 7.49 -0.24 -12.68
N GLY A 35 6.95 -1.46 -12.72
CA GLY A 35 7.52 -2.64 -12.06
C GLY A 35 7.14 -2.78 -10.58
N ALA A 36 6.54 -1.76 -9.95
CA ALA A 36 6.06 -1.88 -8.58
C ALA A 36 4.85 -2.83 -8.51
N ARG A 37 4.86 -3.72 -7.52
CA ARG A 37 3.76 -4.63 -7.20
C ARG A 37 2.80 -3.96 -6.23
N ILE A 38 1.52 -4.09 -6.53
CA ILE A 38 0.44 -3.62 -5.67
C ILE A 38 -0.53 -4.76 -5.35
N ALA A 39 -1.24 -4.62 -4.23
CA ALA A 39 -2.47 -5.34 -3.98
C ALA A 39 -3.61 -4.32 -3.89
N TRP A 40 -4.57 -4.41 -4.81
CA TRP A 40 -5.80 -3.63 -4.79
C TRP A 40 -6.84 -4.37 -3.97
N VAL A 41 -7.17 -3.82 -2.79
CA VAL A 41 -8.13 -4.40 -1.88
C VAL A 41 -9.47 -3.70 -2.07
N ASN A 42 -10.50 -4.46 -2.41
CA ASN A 42 -11.89 -4.02 -2.43
C ASN A 42 -12.69 -4.80 -1.39
N THR A 43 -13.20 -4.10 -0.38
CA THR A 43 -13.98 -4.74 0.69
C THR A 43 -15.44 -5.04 0.30
N GLY A 44 -15.93 -4.46 -0.80
CA GLY A 44 -17.33 -4.57 -1.22
C GLY A 44 -18.31 -3.66 -0.51
N ALA A 45 -17.88 -2.97 0.55
CA ALA A 45 -18.70 -2.07 1.36
C ALA A 45 -18.18 -0.63 1.32
N GLY A 46 -17.68 -0.19 0.17
CA GLY A 46 -17.23 1.18 -0.07
C GLY A 46 -15.75 1.44 0.22
N LEU A 47 -15.14 0.76 1.19
CA LEU A 47 -13.71 0.88 1.46
C LEU A 47 -12.89 0.13 0.40
N ARG A 48 -12.00 0.86 -0.27
CA ARG A 48 -11.05 0.35 -1.27
C ARG A 48 -9.69 0.97 -1.02
N TYR A 49 -8.63 0.19 -1.10
CA TYR A 49 -7.28 0.72 -0.86
C TYR A 49 -6.21 -0.08 -1.60
N LYS A 50 -5.07 0.58 -1.84
CA LYS A 50 -3.93 0.04 -2.56
C LYS A 50 -2.77 -0.16 -1.61
N VAL A 51 -2.32 -1.39 -1.50
CA VAL A 51 -1.13 -1.77 -0.74
C VAL A 51 0.07 -1.82 -1.68
N ALA A 52 1.14 -1.10 -1.38
CA ALA A 52 2.39 -1.15 -2.12
C ALA A 52 3.27 -2.29 -1.58
N LEU A 53 3.23 -3.44 -2.24
CA LEU A 53 3.85 -4.68 -1.74
C LEU A 53 5.38 -4.59 -1.65
N ASP A 54 5.99 -3.79 -2.53
CA ASP A 54 7.45 -3.59 -2.54
C ASP A 54 7.91 -2.41 -1.68
N ARG A 55 7.00 -1.78 -0.94
CA ARG A 55 7.30 -0.63 -0.05
C ARG A 55 6.71 -0.88 1.33
N GLY A 56 7.15 -1.95 1.99
CA GLY A 56 6.74 -2.24 3.37
C GLY A 56 5.25 -2.55 3.55
N ALA A 57 4.51 -2.82 2.48
CA ALA A 57 3.05 -2.93 2.49
C ALA A 57 2.33 -1.64 2.95
N ASP A 58 2.92 -0.47 2.63
CA ASP A 58 2.31 0.84 2.83
C ASP A 58 0.96 0.96 2.10
N ILE A 59 0.03 1.72 2.67
CA ILE A 59 -1.26 2.03 2.03
C ILE A 59 -1.13 3.36 1.31
N VAL A 60 -0.85 3.30 0.01
CA VAL A 60 -0.52 4.46 -0.82
C VAL A 60 -1.72 5.14 -1.44
N ASP A 61 -2.90 4.51 -1.36
CA ASP A 61 -4.15 5.02 -1.91
C ASP A 61 -5.32 4.41 -1.13
N ALA A 62 -6.34 5.20 -0.83
CA ALA A 62 -7.50 4.73 -0.07
C ALA A 62 -8.73 5.59 -0.34
N PHE A 63 -9.86 4.93 -0.55
CA PHE A 63 -11.16 5.54 -0.78
C PHE A 63 -12.22 4.91 0.11
N TYR A 64 -13.12 5.73 0.63
CA TYR A 64 -14.42 5.29 1.12
C TYR A 64 -15.51 5.85 0.22
N ASN A 65 -16.18 4.97 -0.52
CA ASN A 65 -17.06 5.35 -1.63
C ASN A 65 -16.32 6.28 -2.59
N GLN A 66 -16.83 7.49 -2.84
CA GLN A 66 -16.24 8.50 -3.72
C GLN A 66 -15.17 9.38 -3.06
N HIS A 67 -14.94 9.24 -1.75
CA HIS A 67 -14.07 10.14 -1.00
C HIS A 67 -12.68 9.54 -0.84
N SER A 68 -11.66 10.28 -1.28
CA SER A 68 -10.27 9.94 -0.97
C SER A 68 -10.02 10.13 0.53
N LEU A 69 -9.31 9.17 1.12
CA LEU A 69 -8.83 9.20 2.50
C LEU A 69 -7.32 9.46 2.57
N ALA A 70 -6.64 9.51 1.42
CA ALA A 70 -5.18 9.63 1.32
C ALA A 70 -4.79 10.99 0.74
N TRP A 71 -3.70 11.56 1.26
CA TRP A 71 -2.97 12.62 0.55
C TRP A 71 -1.96 11.96 -0.38
N LEU A 72 -1.96 12.33 -1.66
CA LEU A 72 -1.01 11.81 -2.64
C LEU A 72 0.03 12.87 -2.96
N SER A 73 1.30 12.48 -2.94
CA SER A 73 2.38 13.36 -3.35
C SER A 73 2.32 13.61 -4.87
N HIS A 74 3.06 14.62 -5.36
CA HIS A 74 3.15 14.89 -6.79
C HIS A 74 3.65 13.69 -7.61
N GLY A 75 4.56 12.90 -7.03
CA GLY A 75 5.13 11.72 -7.70
C GLY A 75 4.23 10.49 -7.62
N GLY A 76 3.31 10.43 -6.66
CA GLY A 76 2.51 9.24 -6.37
C GLY A 76 3.37 8.01 -6.07
N LEU A 77 2.82 6.82 -6.34
CA LEU A 77 3.58 5.58 -6.20
C LEU A 77 4.70 5.49 -7.26
N THR A 78 5.93 5.44 -6.78
CA THR A 78 7.13 5.23 -7.59
C THR A 78 7.70 3.82 -7.35
N SER A 79 8.51 3.34 -8.29
CA SER A 79 9.22 2.07 -8.15
C SER A 79 10.10 2.11 -6.89
N PRO A 80 10.32 0.95 -6.23
CA PRO A 80 11.20 0.88 -5.06
C PRO A 80 12.58 1.45 -5.37
N ARG A 81 13.07 2.30 -4.47
CA ARG A 81 14.41 2.90 -4.53
C ARG A 81 15.19 2.56 -3.27
N PRO A 82 15.75 1.33 -3.17
CA PRO A 82 16.59 0.94 -2.04
C PRO A 82 17.91 1.73 -2.00
N ASP A 83 18.27 2.38 -3.10
CA ASP A 83 19.42 3.28 -3.25
C ASP A 83 19.20 4.66 -2.60
N ALA A 84 17.95 5.09 -2.41
CA ALA A 84 17.61 6.40 -1.82
C ALA A 84 17.45 6.30 -0.29
N ASN A 85 18.56 6.07 0.41
CA ASN A 85 18.59 5.75 1.84
C ASN A 85 19.44 6.71 2.70
N THR A 86 19.94 7.81 2.12
CA THR A 86 20.80 8.76 2.82
C THR A 86 20.08 10.09 3.05
N GLY A 87 20.19 10.68 4.24
CA GLY A 87 19.59 11.97 4.53
C GLY A 87 18.08 11.98 4.23
N ILE A 88 17.62 13.00 3.50
CA ILE A 88 16.20 13.15 3.13
C ILE A 88 15.85 12.54 1.76
N GLU A 89 16.69 11.68 1.19
CA GLU A 89 16.47 11.07 -0.14
C GLU A 89 15.19 10.25 -0.23
N TRP A 90 14.70 9.74 0.91
CA TRP A 90 13.42 9.04 0.97
C TRP A 90 12.25 9.90 0.43
N LEU A 91 12.34 11.24 0.54
CA LEU A 91 11.36 12.19 -0.01
C LEU A 91 11.26 12.14 -1.54
N TRP A 92 12.31 11.71 -2.25
CA TRP A 92 12.31 11.63 -3.71
C TRP A 92 11.32 10.60 -4.25
N SER A 93 11.05 9.56 -3.45
CA SER A 93 10.15 8.46 -3.81
C SER A 93 8.92 8.38 -2.91
N PHE A 94 8.75 9.34 -1.99
CA PHE A 94 7.69 9.32 -0.98
C PHE A 94 6.31 9.51 -1.65
N PRO A 95 5.45 8.47 -1.61
CA PRO A 95 4.18 8.53 -2.31
C PRO A 95 3.11 9.34 -1.55
N GLY A 96 3.35 9.67 -0.28
CA GLY A 96 2.26 10.01 0.64
C GLY A 96 1.45 8.76 0.96
N GLY A 97 0.12 8.88 1.00
CA GLY A 97 -0.79 7.77 1.22
C GLY A 97 -1.67 7.96 2.45
N LEU A 98 -2.31 6.86 2.85
CA LEU A 98 -3.06 6.76 4.11
C LEU A 98 -2.16 6.28 5.26
N LEU A 99 -1.22 5.37 4.98
CA LEU A 99 -0.32 4.79 5.97
C LEU A 99 1.04 4.53 5.35
N ILE A 100 2.08 5.02 6.02
CA ILE A 100 3.48 4.74 5.69
C ILE A 100 4.16 4.18 6.94
N THR A 101 4.88 3.08 6.77
CA THR A 101 5.48 2.31 7.87
C THR A 101 6.67 3.02 8.49
N CYS A 102 7.33 3.92 7.73
CA CYS A 102 8.49 4.70 8.17
C CYS A 102 9.71 3.86 8.58
N GLY A 103 9.86 2.64 8.06
CA GLY A 103 11.01 1.77 8.33
C GLY A 103 10.88 0.92 9.60
N LEU A 104 11.74 -0.10 9.73
CA LEU A 104 11.76 -1.00 10.89
C LEU A 104 12.93 -0.71 11.85
N THR A 105 14.06 -0.26 11.31
CA THR A 105 15.30 -0.02 12.06
C THR A 105 15.44 1.41 12.54
N HIS A 106 14.80 2.36 11.87
CA HIS A 106 14.84 3.78 12.15
C HIS A 106 13.58 4.46 11.63
N ALA A 107 13.14 5.51 12.32
CA ALA A 107 12.07 6.38 11.88
C ALA A 107 12.33 7.80 12.42
N GLY A 108 12.08 8.82 11.60
CA GLY A 108 12.23 10.21 12.00
C GLY A 108 13.13 10.98 11.06
N GLY A 109 13.81 11.99 11.60
CA GLY A 109 14.79 12.75 10.86
C GLY A 109 16.08 11.95 10.63
N PRO A 110 16.89 12.35 9.64
CA PRO A 110 18.22 11.77 9.46
C PRO A 110 19.09 12.00 10.69
N GLU A 111 19.86 10.99 11.05
CA GLU A 111 20.75 11.03 12.22
C GLU A 111 22.04 10.26 11.98
N THR A 112 23.04 10.60 12.80
CA THR A 112 24.33 9.91 12.83
C THR A 112 24.58 9.45 14.26
N ASP A 113 24.84 8.16 14.43
CA ASP A 113 25.21 7.57 15.71
C ASP A 113 26.49 6.71 15.59
N GLU A 114 26.86 6.00 16.65
CA GLU A 114 28.04 5.13 16.67
C GLU A 114 27.96 3.93 15.71
N PHE A 115 26.76 3.63 15.18
CA PHE A 115 26.50 2.54 14.23
C PHE A 115 26.39 3.03 12.79
N GLY A 116 26.49 4.33 12.52
CA GLY A 116 26.56 4.91 11.18
C GLY A 116 25.56 6.04 10.93
N GLU A 117 25.29 6.31 9.66
CA GLU A 117 24.30 7.30 9.21
C GLU A 117 22.99 6.62 8.81
N ARG A 118 21.87 7.24 9.17
CA ARG A 118 20.51 6.82 8.81
C ARG A 118 19.75 8.01 8.23
N GLY A 119 19.07 7.78 7.11
CA GLY A 119 18.15 8.73 6.47
C GLY A 119 16.70 8.56 6.91
#